data_AF-A0A6A0GZ51-F1
#
_entry.id   AF-A0A6A0GZ51-F1
#
_cell.length_a   1.000
_cell.length_b   1.000
_cell.length_c   1.000
_cell.angle_alpha   90.00
_cell.angle_beta   90.00
_cell.angle_gamma   90.00
#
_symmetry.space_group_name_H-M   'P 1'
#
loop_
_entity.id
_entity.type
_entity.pdbx_description
1 polymer ?
#
loop_
_entity_poly.entity_id
_entity_poly.type
_entity_poly.pdbx_seq_one_letter_code
_entity_poly.pdbx_strand_id
1 'polypeptide(L)'
;MSGSEYWLISAPGDKTPQNTYDKLNKATAIDNQLSINHPFHIPDLKVGTLDQLVGLSDDLARLDTFVESVMRKTAHYLGEVLEDQRDKLQENLLANQVNLATYLTKFQWEMAKFPVKQSLRGIVDAIGQQASQIEGDLKAKAQNYNNLKSNLTNMERKQVGSLLTRNLGELVKKTDFVQNSEYLVTLLVVVPKNLFGDWLAKYEHLTDMVVPRSSNLLFEDAEHGLYSVTVFNKVVDEYKLHARENKFVVRDFTYNEEELSAGKTELSKLMSDKKKQFGPLVRWLKVNFSECFICWIHVKAIRVFVESVLRYGLPVNFQVVVMQPVKGRVKRLKEVLSGLYAHLDSTAVAGNVETLDIPGLGFSSGEYYPYVYFKLNIDPLSEHKI
;
A
#
# COMPACT_ATOMS: atom_id res chain seq x y z
N MET A 1 18.77 -13.47 11.47
CA MET A 1 19.38 -12.20 10.98
C MET A 1 18.29 -11.15 10.94
N SER A 2 18.55 -9.90 11.33
CA SER A 2 17.66 -8.78 10.94
C SER A 2 17.91 -8.53 9.46
N GLY A 3 17.29 -9.34 8.60
CA GLY A 3 17.69 -9.49 7.19
C GLY A 3 17.49 -8.25 6.32
N SER A 4 16.84 -7.21 6.85
CA SER A 4 16.48 -5.99 6.16
C SER A 4 17.28 -4.75 6.58
N GLU A 5 18.11 -4.83 7.63
CA GLU A 5 18.94 -3.70 8.06
C GLU A 5 20.31 -3.72 7.36
N TYR A 6 20.64 -2.62 6.70
CA TYR A 6 21.91 -2.39 6.00
C TYR A 6 22.45 -1.01 6.37
N TRP A 7 23.76 -0.86 6.41
CA TRP A 7 24.45 0.41 6.60
C TRP A 7 25.23 0.76 5.34
N LEU A 8 25.11 2.00 4.87
CA LEU A 8 26.03 2.58 3.90
C LEU A 8 27.07 3.37 4.68
N ILE A 9 28.32 2.96 4.56
CA ILE A 9 29.46 3.67 5.15
C ILE A 9 30.38 4.13 4.03
N SER A 10 30.91 5.34 4.17
CA SER A 10 31.99 5.82 3.32
C SER A 10 33.17 6.28 4.18
N ALA A 11 34.38 5.91 3.78
CA ALA A 11 35.63 6.29 4.42
C ALA A 11 36.64 6.78 3.35
N PRO A 12 37.54 7.71 3.69
CA PRO A 12 38.52 8.20 2.73
C PRO A 12 39.45 7.07 2.25
N GLY A 13 39.91 7.20 1.01
CA GLY A 13 40.86 6.26 0.43
C GLY A 13 42.25 6.47 1.03
N ASP A 14 42.76 5.51 1.81
CA ASP A 14 44.07 5.61 2.46
C ASP A 14 45.18 5.87 1.42
N LYS A 15 45.38 4.91 0.50
CA LYS A 15 46.21 5.06 -0.72
C LYS A 15 45.37 4.90 -1.98
N THR A 16 44.36 4.05 -1.90
CA THR A 16 43.37 3.74 -2.93
C THR A 16 42.07 3.36 -2.22
N PRO A 17 40.89 3.55 -2.84
CA PRO A 17 39.62 3.08 -2.26
C PRO A 17 39.63 1.58 -1.92
N GLN A 18 40.29 0.75 -2.73
CA GLN A 18 40.40 -0.69 -2.49
C GLN A 18 41.10 -1.03 -1.17
N ASN A 19 42.23 -0.37 -0.86
CA ASN A 19 42.92 -0.58 0.41
C ASN A 19 42.03 -0.22 1.62
N THR A 20 41.21 0.83 1.50
CA THR A 20 40.22 1.18 2.54
C THR A 20 39.17 0.08 2.68
N TYR A 21 38.67 -0.49 1.56
CA TYR A 21 37.77 -1.65 1.59
C TYR A 21 38.42 -2.84 2.29
N ASP A 22 39.63 -3.23 1.90
CA ASP A 22 40.31 -4.42 2.43
C ASP A 22 40.57 -4.28 3.93
N LYS A 23 40.99 -3.09 4.39
CA LYS A 23 41.22 -2.78 5.80
C LYS A 23 39.93 -2.81 6.62
N LEU A 24 38.86 -2.17 6.13
CA LEU A 24 37.53 -2.21 6.76
C LEU A 24 37.00 -3.64 6.81
N ASN A 25 37.09 -4.37 5.70
CA ASN A 25 36.55 -5.72 5.56
C ASN A 25 37.31 -6.72 6.44
N LYS A 26 38.64 -6.58 6.52
CA LYS A 26 39.47 -7.34 7.44
C LYS A 26 39.04 -7.12 8.89
N ALA A 27 38.95 -5.86 9.32
CA ALA A 27 38.60 -5.54 10.70
C ALA A 27 37.18 -5.97 11.09
N THR A 28 36.20 -5.81 10.18
CA THR A 28 34.79 -6.01 10.52
C THR A 28 34.26 -7.40 10.17
N ALA A 29 34.49 -7.90 8.96
CA ALA A 29 33.93 -9.16 8.49
C ALA A 29 34.85 -10.36 8.73
N ILE A 30 36.16 -10.22 8.50
CA ILE A 30 37.10 -11.36 8.55
C ILE A 30 37.53 -11.63 9.99
N ASP A 31 38.16 -10.66 10.65
CA ASP A 31 38.79 -10.87 11.96
C ASP A 31 37.75 -10.97 13.09
N ASN A 32 36.65 -10.21 13.00
CA ASN A 32 35.65 -10.11 14.07
C ASN A 32 34.26 -10.69 13.69
N GLN A 33 33.99 -11.01 12.43
CA GLN A 33 32.70 -11.57 11.96
C GLN A 33 31.49 -10.76 12.46
N LEU A 34 31.55 -9.44 12.30
CA LEU A 34 30.56 -8.48 12.80
C LEU A 34 29.56 -8.05 11.72
N SER A 35 29.95 -8.15 10.45
CA SER A 35 29.14 -7.76 9.30
C SER A 35 29.47 -8.58 8.05
N ILE A 36 28.56 -8.54 7.07
CA ILE A 36 28.82 -8.95 5.68
C ILE A 36 28.95 -7.68 4.85
N ASN A 37 30.03 -7.52 4.09
CA ASN A 37 30.36 -6.27 3.42
C ASN A 37 30.42 -6.44 1.90
N HIS A 38 29.83 -5.51 1.18
CA HIS A 38 29.82 -5.45 -0.28
C HIS A 38 30.33 -4.08 -0.76
N PRO A 39 31.23 -4.02 -1.74
CA PRO A 39 31.59 -2.76 -2.38
C PRO A 39 30.34 -2.09 -2.98
N PHE A 40 30.19 -0.79 -2.77
CA PHE A 40 29.11 -0.01 -3.36
C PHE A 40 29.69 0.99 -4.35
N HIS A 41 29.68 0.64 -5.63
CA HIS A 41 30.34 1.44 -6.65
C HIS A 41 29.49 2.64 -7.06
N ILE A 42 29.99 3.84 -6.76
CA ILE A 42 29.44 5.11 -7.24
C ILE A 42 30.40 5.63 -8.32
N PRO A 43 29.92 5.95 -9.52
CA PRO A 43 30.77 6.50 -10.56
C PRO A 43 31.19 7.95 -10.24
N ASP A 44 32.11 8.48 -11.03
CA ASP A 44 32.50 9.89 -10.94
C ASP A 44 31.33 10.79 -11.38
N LEU A 45 30.61 11.33 -10.38
CA LEU A 45 29.54 12.28 -10.59
C LEU A 45 30.11 13.70 -10.70
N LYS A 46 29.45 14.55 -11.50
CA LYS A 46 29.87 15.94 -11.68
C LYS A 46 29.73 16.73 -10.38
N VAL A 47 30.87 17.00 -9.73
CA VAL A 47 30.96 17.84 -8.53
C VAL A 47 30.71 19.31 -8.92
N GLY A 48 29.78 19.97 -8.22
CA GLY A 48 29.50 21.40 -8.36
C GLY A 48 30.41 22.26 -7.47
N THR A 49 29.94 23.45 -7.10
CA THR A 49 30.60 24.25 -6.06
C THR A 49 30.29 23.71 -4.66
N LEU A 50 31.12 24.05 -3.67
CA LEU A 50 30.87 23.66 -2.28
C LEU A 50 29.50 24.16 -1.78
N ASP A 51 29.16 25.41 -2.10
CA ASP A 51 27.87 26.03 -1.79
C ASP A 51 26.68 25.23 -2.36
N GLN A 52 26.80 24.77 -3.62
CA GLN A 52 25.78 23.91 -4.24
C GLN A 52 25.66 22.56 -3.53
N LEU A 53 26.76 21.96 -3.07
CA LEU A 53 26.75 20.69 -2.36
C LEU A 53 26.11 20.81 -0.98
N VAL A 54 26.38 21.90 -0.26
CA VAL A 54 25.75 22.18 1.05
C VAL A 54 24.24 22.31 0.88
N GLY A 55 23.77 23.16 -0.06
CA GLY A 55 22.34 23.28 -0.34
C GLY A 55 21.69 21.97 -0.83
N LEU A 56 22.42 21.17 -1.60
CA LEU A 56 21.92 19.88 -2.08
C LEU A 56 21.79 18.84 -0.96
N SER A 57 22.62 18.90 0.09
CA SER A 57 22.60 17.96 1.22
C SER A 57 21.23 17.96 1.93
N ASP A 58 20.68 19.14 2.20
CA ASP A 58 19.37 19.29 2.86
C ASP A 58 18.23 18.81 1.95
N ASP A 59 18.31 19.16 0.66
CA ASP A 59 17.32 18.72 -0.33
C ASP A 59 17.31 17.20 -0.52
N LEU A 60 18.49 16.58 -0.51
CA LEU A 60 18.62 15.14 -0.57
C LEU A 60 18.04 14.45 0.67
N ALA A 61 18.18 15.04 1.86
CA ALA A 61 17.60 14.48 3.09
C ALA A 61 16.06 14.47 3.03
N ARG A 62 15.46 15.54 2.50
CA ARG A 62 14.01 15.62 2.26
C ARG A 62 13.57 14.64 1.17
N LEU A 63 14.30 14.61 0.06
CA LEU A 63 13.99 13.73 -1.07
C LEU A 63 14.08 12.24 -0.67
N ASP A 64 15.10 11.85 0.10
CA ASP A 64 15.27 10.48 0.58
C ASP A 64 14.06 10.00 1.38
N THR A 65 13.63 10.79 2.37
CA THR A 65 12.44 10.50 3.18
C THR A 65 11.17 10.44 2.31
N PHE A 66 11.04 11.35 1.35
CA PHE A 66 9.90 11.39 0.44
C PHE A 66 9.83 10.15 -0.46
N VAL A 67 10.92 9.82 -1.17
CA VAL A 67 10.98 8.67 -2.08
C VAL A 67 10.76 7.36 -1.30
N GLU A 68 11.34 7.23 -0.11
CA GLU A 68 11.09 6.10 0.78
C GLU A 68 9.60 5.98 1.15
N SER A 69 8.96 7.09 1.49
CA SER A 69 7.52 7.12 1.82
C SER A 69 6.66 6.67 0.64
N VAL A 70 6.94 7.14 -0.58
CA VAL A 70 6.22 6.73 -1.79
C VAL A 70 6.44 5.24 -2.08
N MET A 71 7.67 4.74 -1.97
CA MET A 71 8.00 3.32 -2.10
C MET A 71 7.18 2.47 -1.11
N ARG A 72 7.15 2.85 0.17
CA ARG A 72 6.42 2.14 1.23
C ARG A 72 4.91 2.17 1.00
N LYS A 73 4.33 3.33 0.67
CA LYS A 73 2.90 3.46 0.30
C LYS A 73 2.54 2.53 -0.86
N THR A 74 3.40 2.45 -1.87
CA THR A 74 3.18 1.58 -3.04
C THR A 74 3.19 0.10 -2.64
N ALA A 75 4.13 -0.32 -1.80
CA ALA A 75 4.20 -1.69 -1.29
C ALA A 75 2.99 -2.07 -0.41
N HIS A 76 2.58 -1.17 0.49
CA HIS A 76 1.41 -1.38 1.34
C HIS A 76 0.14 -1.50 0.50
N TYR A 77 -0.06 -0.60 -0.47
CA TYR A 77 -1.24 -0.64 -1.32
C TYR A 77 -1.28 -1.88 -2.21
N LEU A 78 -0.13 -2.37 -2.70
CA LEU A 78 -0.05 -3.67 -3.38
C LEU A 78 -0.53 -4.80 -2.46
N GLY A 79 -0.16 -4.78 -1.18
CA GLY A 79 -0.63 -5.73 -0.17
C GLY A 79 -2.14 -5.64 0.12
N GLU A 80 -2.77 -4.48 -0.06
CA GLU A 80 -4.22 -4.30 0.05
C GLU A 80 -4.96 -4.81 -1.19
N VAL A 81 -4.41 -4.54 -2.38
CA VAL A 81 -5.01 -4.94 -3.67
C VAL A 81 -5.01 -6.46 -3.84
N LEU A 82 -3.95 -7.15 -3.37
CA LEU A 82 -3.83 -8.60 -3.51
C LEU A 82 -4.90 -9.39 -2.74
N GLU A 83 -5.59 -8.79 -1.75
CA GLU A 83 -6.67 -9.42 -0.98
C GLU A 83 -6.30 -10.84 -0.52
N ASP A 84 -6.92 -11.87 -1.11
CA ASP A 84 -6.71 -13.29 -0.80
C ASP A 84 -5.33 -13.83 -1.21
N GLN A 85 -4.56 -13.08 -2.00
CA GLN A 85 -3.22 -13.43 -2.48
C GLN A 85 -2.11 -12.66 -1.76
N ARG A 86 -2.39 -12.14 -0.55
CA ARG A 86 -1.44 -11.35 0.24
C ARG A 86 -0.17 -12.13 0.62
N ASP A 87 -0.25 -13.45 0.70
CA ASP A 87 0.88 -14.36 0.88
C ASP A 87 1.96 -14.17 -0.20
N LYS A 88 1.56 -13.82 -1.42
CA LYS A 88 2.47 -13.58 -2.55
C LYS A 88 3.08 -12.18 -2.56
N LEU A 89 2.76 -11.31 -1.61
CA LEU A 89 3.21 -9.91 -1.62
C LEU A 89 4.73 -9.80 -1.69
N GLN A 90 5.45 -10.55 -0.87
CA GLN A 90 6.93 -10.52 -0.82
C GLN A 90 7.56 -10.90 -2.17
N GLU A 91 6.98 -11.87 -2.88
CA GLU A 91 7.46 -12.30 -4.21
C GLU A 91 7.23 -11.23 -5.30
N ASN A 92 6.32 -10.29 -5.05
CA ASN A 92 6.01 -9.21 -5.98
C ASN A 92 6.82 -7.93 -5.72
N LEU A 93 7.45 -7.81 -4.55
CA LEU A 93 8.26 -6.66 -4.14
C LEU A 93 9.73 -6.85 -4.57
N LEU A 94 9.95 -6.71 -5.88
CA LEU A 94 11.26 -6.85 -6.52
C LEU A 94 11.76 -5.51 -7.06
N ALA A 95 13.08 -5.36 -7.12
CA ALA A 95 13.75 -4.25 -7.80
C ALA A 95 14.49 -4.80 -9.01
N ASN A 96 14.13 -4.32 -10.21
CA ASN A 96 14.68 -4.81 -11.47
C ASN A 96 14.65 -6.35 -11.59
N GLN A 97 13.51 -6.96 -11.21
CA GLN A 97 13.28 -8.42 -11.20
C GLN A 97 14.17 -9.23 -10.25
N VAL A 98 14.96 -8.60 -9.38
CA VAL A 98 15.71 -9.28 -8.32
C VAL A 98 15.21 -8.87 -6.96
N ASN A 99 15.50 -9.67 -5.93
CA ASN A 99 15.14 -9.29 -4.56
C ASN A 99 15.93 -8.04 -4.11
N LEU A 100 15.35 -7.28 -3.17
CA LEU A 100 15.87 -5.98 -2.74
C LEU A 100 17.29 -6.05 -2.16
N ALA A 101 17.59 -7.10 -1.41
CA ALA A 101 18.93 -7.35 -0.87
C ALA A 101 19.97 -7.56 -1.97
N THR A 102 19.63 -8.34 -2.99
CA THR A 102 20.52 -8.61 -4.14
C THR A 102 20.74 -7.34 -4.95
N TYR A 103 19.70 -6.55 -5.18
CA TYR A 103 19.83 -5.25 -5.85
C TYR A 103 20.80 -4.34 -5.08
N LEU A 104 20.62 -4.20 -3.77
CA LEU A 104 21.46 -3.33 -2.94
C LEU A 104 22.92 -3.82 -2.86
N THR A 105 23.14 -5.13 -2.66
CA THR A 105 24.49 -5.71 -2.50
C THR A 105 25.26 -5.86 -3.80
N LYS A 106 24.59 -5.81 -4.95
CA LYS A 106 25.18 -5.81 -6.29
C LYS A 106 24.86 -4.53 -7.05
N PHE A 107 24.71 -3.42 -6.32
CA PHE A 107 24.32 -2.14 -6.91
C PHE A 107 25.25 -1.73 -8.05
N GLN A 108 24.65 -1.32 -9.15
CA GLN A 108 25.32 -0.65 -10.25
C GLN A 108 24.52 0.60 -10.59
N TRP A 109 25.24 1.68 -10.85
CA TRP A 109 24.63 2.95 -11.23
C TRP A 109 23.90 2.82 -12.57
N GLU A 110 22.62 3.18 -12.61
CA GLU A 110 21.80 3.11 -13.83
C GLU A 110 22.08 4.30 -14.76
N MET A 111 23.20 4.23 -15.49
CA MET A 111 23.69 5.28 -16.41
C MET A 111 22.65 5.74 -17.44
N ALA A 112 21.78 4.84 -17.87
CA ALA A 112 20.73 5.14 -18.84
C ALA A 112 19.60 6.01 -18.25
N LYS A 113 19.31 5.86 -16.95
CA LYS A 113 18.29 6.66 -16.25
C LYS A 113 18.87 7.91 -15.61
N PHE A 114 20.10 7.81 -15.09
CA PHE A 114 20.77 8.88 -14.36
C PHE A 114 22.16 9.13 -14.98
N PRO A 115 22.26 9.88 -16.09
CA PRO A 115 23.53 10.07 -16.78
C PRO A 115 24.55 10.83 -15.93
N VAL A 116 25.75 10.29 -15.75
CA VAL A 116 26.83 10.91 -14.93
C VAL A 116 27.32 12.26 -15.45
N LYS A 117 27.04 12.58 -16.72
CA LYS A 117 27.34 13.88 -17.34
C LYS A 117 26.38 14.98 -16.90
N GLN A 118 25.20 14.62 -16.40
CA GLN A 118 24.23 15.59 -15.88
C GLN A 118 24.72 16.16 -14.54
N SER A 119 24.28 17.37 -14.20
CA SER A 119 24.54 17.92 -12.86
C SER A 119 23.86 17.07 -11.80
N LEU A 120 24.46 16.97 -10.62
CA LEU A 120 23.85 16.31 -9.46
C LEU A 120 22.44 16.84 -9.20
N ARG A 121 22.27 18.16 -9.25
CA ARG A 121 20.96 18.79 -9.08
C ARG A 121 19.93 18.30 -10.10
N GLY A 122 20.30 18.20 -11.37
CA GLY A 122 19.39 17.72 -12.42
C GLY A 122 18.97 16.26 -12.21
N ILE A 123 19.86 15.41 -11.73
CA ILE A 123 19.53 14.01 -11.39
C ILE A 123 18.56 13.96 -10.20
N VAL A 124 18.83 14.73 -9.15
CA VAL A 124 18.00 14.83 -7.94
C VAL A 124 16.60 15.34 -8.27
N ASP A 125 16.49 16.40 -9.06
CA ASP A 125 15.20 16.96 -9.48
C ASP A 125 14.41 15.95 -10.35
N ALA A 126 15.09 15.22 -11.25
CA ALA A 126 14.46 14.18 -12.07
C ALA A 126 13.90 13.02 -11.22
N ILE A 127 14.65 12.56 -10.22
CA ILE A 127 14.17 11.55 -9.27
C ILE A 127 12.96 12.08 -8.48
N GLY A 128 13.03 13.32 -7.99
CA GLY A 128 11.92 13.96 -7.28
C GLY A 128 10.65 14.07 -8.11
N GLN A 129 10.78 14.45 -9.39
CA GLN A 129 9.66 14.51 -10.33
C GLN A 129 9.07 13.11 -10.58
N GLN A 130 9.92 12.10 -10.80
CA GLN A 130 9.46 10.72 -11.01
C GLN A 130 8.71 10.18 -9.79
N ALA A 131 9.24 10.37 -8.58
CA ALA A 131 8.57 9.95 -7.35
C ALA A 131 7.23 10.69 -7.12
N SER A 132 7.18 11.98 -7.42
CA SER A 132 5.94 12.77 -7.32
C SER A 132 4.87 12.30 -8.32
N GLN A 133 5.27 11.99 -9.56
CA GLN A 133 4.37 11.43 -10.57
C GLN A 133 3.81 10.08 -10.10
N ILE A 134 4.66 9.20 -9.58
CA ILE A 134 4.24 7.89 -9.06
C ILE A 134 3.26 8.06 -7.89
N GLU A 135 3.50 8.98 -6.96
CA GLU A 135 2.59 9.23 -5.85
C GLU A 135 1.21 9.73 -6.32
N GLY A 136 1.20 10.68 -7.27
CA GLY A 136 -0.03 11.21 -7.85
C GLY A 136 -0.84 10.12 -8.55
N ASP A 137 -0.18 9.31 -9.38
CA ASP A 137 -0.80 8.20 -10.11
C ASP A 137 -1.29 7.10 -9.16
N LEU A 138 -0.52 6.78 -8.11
CA LEU A 138 -0.93 5.84 -7.07
C LEU A 138 -2.22 6.30 -6.41
N LYS A 139 -2.31 7.57 -6.00
CA LYS A 139 -3.51 8.13 -5.36
C LYS A 139 -4.72 8.03 -6.28
N ALA A 140 -4.59 8.42 -7.55
CA ALA A 140 -5.67 8.39 -8.52
C ALA A 140 -6.15 6.94 -8.80
N LYS A 141 -5.22 6.01 -9.03
CA LYS A 141 -5.53 4.60 -9.26
C LYS A 141 -6.15 3.95 -8.02
N ALA A 142 -5.64 4.26 -6.84
CA ALA A 142 -6.15 3.73 -5.58
C ALA A 142 -7.58 4.21 -5.32
N GLN A 143 -7.85 5.49 -5.52
CA GLN A 143 -9.21 6.04 -5.40
C GLN A 143 -10.18 5.36 -6.36
N ASN A 144 -9.81 5.18 -7.63
CA ASN A 144 -10.66 4.54 -8.62
C ASN A 144 -10.98 3.08 -8.27
N TYR A 145 -9.96 2.30 -7.89
CA TYR A 145 -10.14 0.89 -7.55
C TYR A 145 -10.92 0.71 -6.23
N ASN A 146 -10.64 1.54 -5.22
CA ASN A 146 -11.34 1.50 -3.94
C ASN A 146 -12.82 1.91 -4.06
N ASN A 147 -13.13 2.90 -4.92
CA ASN A 147 -14.51 3.27 -5.22
C ASN A 147 -15.28 2.10 -5.86
N LEU A 148 -14.65 1.42 -6.82
CA LEU A 148 -15.23 0.24 -7.46
C LEU A 148 -15.49 -0.89 -6.45
N LYS A 149 -14.52 -1.16 -5.58
CA LYS A 149 -14.64 -2.16 -4.50
C LYS A 149 -15.74 -1.80 -3.50
N SER A 150 -15.82 -0.54 -3.09
CA SER A 150 -16.84 -0.04 -2.17
C SER A 150 -18.25 -0.17 -2.77
N ASN A 151 -18.43 0.24 -4.03
CA ASN A 151 -19.70 0.11 -4.75
C ASN A 151 -20.15 -1.35 -4.85
N LEU A 152 -19.24 -2.24 -5.21
CA LEU A 152 -19.50 -3.67 -5.31
C LEU A 152 -19.89 -4.27 -3.95
N THR A 153 -19.14 -3.98 -2.89
CA THR A 153 -19.45 -4.44 -1.52
C THR A 153 -20.82 -3.94 -1.06
N ASN A 154 -21.17 -2.68 -1.37
CA ASN A 154 -22.47 -2.11 -1.03
C ASN A 154 -23.62 -2.79 -1.78
N MET A 155 -23.42 -3.19 -3.04
CA MET A 155 -24.42 -3.95 -3.79
C MET A 155 -24.56 -5.39 -3.29
N GLU A 156 -23.44 -6.07 -2.99
CA GLU A 156 -23.45 -7.43 -2.45
C GLU A 156 -24.17 -7.49 -1.09
N ARG A 157 -23.92 -6.51 -0.19
CA ARG A 157 -24.63 -6.41 1.09
C ARG A 157 -26.14 -6.20 0.93
N LYS A 158 -26.60 -5.56 -0.15
CA LYS A 158 -28.04 -5.43 -0.43
C LYS A 158 -28.65 -6.75 -0.89
N GLN A 159 -27.87 -7.67 -1.45
CA GLN A 159 -28.32 -9.00 -1.84
C GLN A 159 -28.31 -10.00 -0.69
N VAL A 160 -27.36 -9.86 0.24
CA VAL A 160 -27.12 -10.81 1.34
C VAL A 160 -27.63 -10.22 2.67
N GLY A 161 -28.63 -10.87 3.28
CA GLY A 161 -29.21 -10.45 4.56
C GLY A 161 -30.49 -11.21 4.91
N SER A 162 -31.11 -10.87 6.04
CA SER A 162 -32.45 -11.38 6.40
C SER A 162 -33.48 -10.95 5.36
N LEU A 163 -34.52 -11.77 5.15
CA LEU A 163 -35.69 -11.43 4.33
C LEU A 163 -36.33 -10.07 4.68
N LEU A 164 -36.14 -9.59 5.92
CA LEU A 164 -36.62 -8.29 6.38
C LEU A 164 -35.91 -7.08 5.75
N THR A 165 -34.69 -7.24 5.21
CA THR A 165 -33.87 -6.13 4.73
C THR A 165 -33.24 -6.36 3.35
N ARG A 166 -33.00 -7.61 2.96
CA ARG A 166 -32.40 -7.95 1.65
C ARG A 166 -33.30 -7.56 0.47
N ASN A 167 -32.66 -7.38 -0.69
CA ASN A 167 -33.35 -7.27 -1.96
C ASN A 167 -34.08 -8.60 -2.27
N LEU A 168 -35.37 -8.51 -2.58
CA LEU A 168 -36.25 -9.66 -2.84
C LEU A 168 -36.29 -10.04 -4.33
N GLY A 169 -35.75 -9.21 -5.21
CA GLY A 169 -35.84 -9.35 -6.66
C GLY A 169 -35.25 -10.63 -7.23
N GLU A 170 -34.26 -11.23 -6.55
CA GLU A 170 -33.71 -12.54 -6.93
C GLU A 170 -34.48 -13.73 -6.37
N LEU A 171 -35.38 -13.48 -5.41
CA LEU A 171 -36.18 -14.50 -4.74
C LEU A 171 -37.54 -14.72 -5.36
N VAL A 172 -37.98 -13.79 -6.22
CA VAL A 172 -39.33 -13.76 -6.77
C VAL A 172 -39.29 -13.80 -8.29
N LYS A 173 -40.36 -14.32 -8.89
CA LYS A 173 -40.53 -14.48 -10.32
C LYS A 173 -41.76 -13.73 -10.79
N LYS A 174 -41.83 -13.41 -12.08
CA LYS A 174 -42.99 -12.77 -12.71
C LYS A 174 -44.32 -13.48 -12.41
N THR A 175 -44.28 -14.81 -12.37
CA THR A 175 -45.44 -15.68 -12.11
C THR A 175 -45.98 -15.56 -10.69
N ASP A 176 -45.20 -15.02 -9.75
CA ASP A 176 -45.61 -14.88 -8.36
C ASP A 176 -46.53 -13.67 -8.15
N PHE A 177 -46.64 -12.79 -9.15
CA PHE A 177 -47.41 -11.54 -9.09
C PHE A 177 -48.53 -11.52 -10.12
N VAL A 178 -49.69 -11.02 -9.70
CA VAL A 178 -50.76 -10.60 -10.63
C VAL A 178 -50.27 -9.41 -11.46
N GLN A 179 -50.29 -9.58 -12.79
CA GLN A 179 -49.80 -8.58 -13.74
C GLN A 179 -50.96 -7.72 -14.26
N ASN A 180 -50.68 -6.43 -14.54
CA ASN A 180 -51.59 -5.52 -15.26
C ASN A 180 -53.03 -5.46 -14.71
N SER A 181 -53.22 -5.58 -13.38
CA SER A 181 -54.53 -5.43 -12.75
C SER A 181 -54.70 -4.01 -12.19
N GLU A 182 -55.82 -3.38 -12.50
CA GLU A 182 -56.19 -2.08 -11.91
C GLU A 182 -56.65 -2.22 -10.45
N TYR A 183 -57.12 -3.42 -10.07
CA TYR A 183 -57.82 -3.64 -8.80
C TYR A 183 -57.07 -4.55 -7.84
N LEU A 184 -56.23 -5.45 -8.34
CA LEU A 184 -55.51 -6.42 -7.53
C LEU A 184 -54.01 -6.10 -7.50
N VAL A 185 -53.41 -6.35 -6.34
CA VAL A 185 -51.97 -6.29 -6.15
C VAL A 185 -51.50 -7.51 -5.38
N THR A 186 -50.30 -7.96 -5.70
CA THR A 186 -49.63 -9.01 -4.92
C THR A 186 -48.64 -8.37 -3.95
N LEU A 187 -48.81 -8.64 -2.67
CA LEU A 187 -47.91 -8.21 -1.61
C LEU A 187 -46.93 -9.33 -1.27
N LEU A 188 -45.73 -8.95 -0.84
CA LEU A 188 -44.74 -9.87 -0.28
C LEU A 188 -44.73 -9.73 1.24
N VAL A 189 -44.82 -10.84 1.95
CA VAL A 189 -44.93 -10.86 3.41
C VAL A 189 -43.86 -11.76 4.00
N VAL A 190 -43.07 -11.21 4.91
CA VAL A 190 -42.06 -11.94 5.68
C VAL A 190 -42.72 -12.43 6.97
N VAL A 191 -42.72 -13.74 7.15
CA VAL A 191 -43.37 -14.42 8.27
C VAL A 191 -42.28 -15.15 9.07
N PRO A 192 -42.21 -15.00 10.41
CA PRO A 192 -41.34 -15.83 11.24
C PRO A 192 -41.70 -17.32 11.14
N LYS A 193 -40.72 -18.23 11.10
CA LYS A 193 -40.96 -19.68 10.95
C LYS A 193 -41.92 -20.27 11.98
N ASN A 194 -41.80 -19.83 13.23
CA ASN A 194 -42.67 -20.25 14.32
C ASN A 194 -44.13 -19.79 14.15
N LEU A 195 -44.42 -18.91 13.19
CA LEU A 195 -45.76 -18.37 12.91
C LEU A 195 -46.30 -18.80 11.53
N PHE A 196 -45.70 -19.78 10.85
CA PHE A 196 -46.20 -20.25 9.54
C PHE A 196 -47.62 -20.81 9.62
N GLY A 197 -47.93 -21.59 10.66
CA GLY A 197 -49.29 -22.10 10.88
C GLY A 197 -50.29 -20.97 11.08
N ASP A 198 -49.93 -19.96 11.88
CA ASP A 198 -50.76 -18.79 12.14
C ASP A 198 -51.00 -17.96 10.88
N TRP A 199 -49.98 -17.79 10.04
CA TRP A 199 -50.11 -17.10 8.74
C TRP A 199 -51.15 -17.79 7.86
N LEU A 200 -51.00 -19.09 7.64
CA LEU A 200 -51.91 -19.86 6.78
C LEU A 200 -53.36 -19.87 7.31
N ALA A 201 -53.55 -19.82 8.62
CA ALA A 201 -54.87 -19.76 9.23
C ALA A 201 -55.53 -18.36 9.18
N LYS A 202 -54.74 -17.28 9.11
CA LYS A 202 -55.24 -15.91 9.29
C LYS A 202 -55.21 -15.04 8.05
N TYR A 203 -54.31 -15.29 7.10
CA TYR A 203 -54.00 -14.31 6.04
C TYR A 203 -55.22 -13.91 5.18
N GLU A 204 -56.18 -14.82 4.99
CA GLU A 204 -57.42 -14.59 4.23
C GLU A 204 -58.43 -13.69 4.96
N HIS A 205 -58.27 -13.55 6.28
CA HIS A 205 -59.21 -12.86 7.17
C HIS A 205 -58.58 -11.67 7.87
N LEU A 206 -57.38 -11.24 7.46
CA LEU A 206 -56.77 -10.02 8.00
C LEU A 206 -57.55 -8.78 7.56
N THR A 207 -58.15 -8.77 6.37
CA THR A 207 -59.07 -7.73 5.91
C THR A 207 -60.13 -8.35 5.01
N ASP A 208 -61.19 -7.59 4.72
CA ASP A 208 -62.03 -7.89 3.57
C ASP A 208 -61.23 -7.74 2.27
N MET A 209 -61.72 -8.34 1.18
CA MET A 209 -61.12 -8.24 -0.17
C MET A 209 -59.70 -8.82 -0.29
N VAL A 210 -59.42 -9.91 0.43
CA VAL A 210 -58.27 -10.79 0.19
C VAL A 210 -58.69 -11.91 -0.76
N VAL A 211 -57.84 -12.27 -1.73
CA VAL A 211 -58.11 -13.39 -2.63
C VAL A 211 -57.83 -14.71 -1.91
N PRO A 212 -58.82 -15.59 -1.68
CA PRO A 212 -58.57 -16.86 -0.99
C PRO A 212 -57.65 -17.77 -1.78
N ARG A 213 -56.88 -18.59 -1.06
CA ARG A 213 -55.87 -19.53 -1.59
C ARG A 213 -54.79 -18.86 -2.47
N SER A 214 -54.55 -17.56 -2.28
CA SER A 214 -53.57 -16.80 -3.06
C SER A 214 -52.17 -16.81 -2.46
N SER A 215 -52.01 -17.23 -1.19
CA SER A 215 -50.70 -17.19 -0.54
C SER A 215 -49.84 -18.39 -0.88
N ASN A 216 -48.61 -18.13 -1.31
CA ASN A 216 -47.59 -19.15 -1.63
C ASN A 216 -46.27 -18.81 -0.94
N LEU A 217 -45.57 -19.81 -0.41
CA LEU A 217 -44.20 -19.65 0.08
C LEU A 217 -43.24 -19.57 -1.11
N LEU A 218 -42.56 -18.43 -1.27
CA LEU A 218 -41.64 -18.17 -2.37
C LEU A 218 -40.19 -18.53 -2.02
N PHE A 219 -39.79 -18.24 -0.79
CA PHE A 219 -38.43 -18.49 -0.30
C PHE A 219 -38.43 -18.65 1.23
N GLU A 220 -37.50 -19.44 1.75
CA GLU A 220 -37.33 -19.65 3.20
C GLU A 220 -35.85 -19.48 3.57
N ASP A 221 -35.55 -18.62 4.55
CA ASP A 221 -34.21 -18.49 5.13
C ASP A 221 -34.10 -19.28 6.45
N ALA A 222 -33.12 -18.99 7.32
CA ALA A 222 -32.97 -19.71 8.58
C ALA A 222 -34.13 -19.44 9.58
N GLU A 223 -34.71 -18.23 9.55
CA GLU A 223 -35.63 -17.71 10.58
C GLU A 223 -37.02 -17.34 10.04
N HIS A 224 -37.13 -17.04 8.74
CA HIS A 224 -38.31 -16.48 8.11
C HIS A 224 -38.68 -17.18 6.79
N GLY A 225 -39.95 -17.06 6.41
CA GLY A 225 -40.47 -17.38 5.08
C GLY A 225 -40.98 -16.12 4.39
N LEU A 226 -40.72 -16.01 3.10
CA LEU A 226 -41.26 -14.98 2.22
C LEU A 226 -42.48 -15.56 1.50
N TYR A 227 -43.66 -15.05 1.82
CA TYR A 227 -44.92 -15.42 1.19
C TYR A 227 -45.38 -14.35 0.21
N SER A 228 -46.07 -14.75 -0.86
CA SER A 228 -46.96 -13.85 -1.60
C SER A 228 -48.37 -13.85 -1.00
N VAL A 229 -49.15 -12.82 -1.28
CA VAL A 229 -50.61 -12.79 -1.08
C VAL A 229 -51.22 -11.80 -2.05
N THR A 230 -52.38 -12.12 -2.64
CA THR A 230 -53.10 -11.19 -3.53
C THR A 230 -54.25 -10.54 -2.79
N VAL A 231 -54.30 -9.20 -2.81
CA VAL A 231 -55.35 -8.39 -2.18
C VAL A 231 -55.85 -7.33 -3.16
N PHE A 232 -56.99 -6.71 -2.87
CA PHE A 232 -57.44 -5.55 -3.62
C PHE A 232 -56.63 -4.30 -3.23
N ASN A 233 -56.33 -3.44 -4.21
CA ASN A 233 -55.59 -2.18 -4.01
C ASN A 233 -56.19 -1.31 -2.91
N LYS A 234 -57.52 -1.31 -2.77
CA LYS A 234 -58.25 -0.50 -1.80
C LYS A 234 -57.94 -0.84 -0.33
N VAL A 235 -57.50 -2.06 -0.04
CA VAL A 235 -57.28 -2.55 1.34
C VAL A 235 -55.80 -2.74 1.70
N VAL A 236 -54.87 -2.34 0.83
CA VAL A 236 -53.43 -2.60 1.04
C VAL A 236 -52.93 -2.03 2.36
N ASP A 237 -53.27 -0.79 2.70
CA ASP A 237 -52.79 -0.15 3.93
C ASP A 237 -53.40 -0.76 5.19
N GLU A 238 -54.68 -1.11 5.14
CA GLU A 238 -55.38 -1.84 6.21
C GLU A 238 -54.77 -3.24 6.39
N TYR A 239 -54.48 -3.93 5.29
CA TYR A 239 -53.85 -5.25 5.31
C TYR A 239 -52.44 -5.19 5.92
N LYS A 240 -51.64 -4.18 5.55
CA LYS A 240 -50.31 -3.94 6.14
C LYS A 240 -50.41 -3.70 7.66
N LEU A 241 -51.43 -2.98 8.12
CA LEU A 241 -51.67 -2.73 9.54
C LEU A 241 -51.97 -4.04 10.30
N HIS A 242 -53.00 -4.80 9.87
CA HIS A 242 -53.39 -6.04 10.54
C HIS A 242 -52.32 -7.14 10.43
N ALA A 243 -51.57 -7.18 9.32
CA ALA A 243 -50.40 -8.05 9.19
C ALA A 243 -49.36 -7.73 10.27
N ARG A 244 -49.04 -6.44 10.47
CA ARG A 244 -48.08 -5.99 11.48
C ARG A 244 -48.53 -6.32 12.90
N GLU A 245 -49.81 -6.17 13.23
CA GLU A 245 -50.38 -6.54 14.53
C GLU A 245 -50.22 -8.04 14.83
N ASN A 246 -50.25 -8.88 13.79
CA ASN A 246 -49.97 -10.31 13.87
C ASN A 246 -48.47 -10.67 13.73
N LYS A 247 -47.57 -9.68 13.78
CA LYS A 247 -46.11 -9.84 13.65
C LYS A 247 -45.66 -10.34 12.26
N PHE A 248 -46.47 -10.14 11.24
CA PHE A 248 -46.10 -10.34 9.84
C PHE A 248 -45.62 -9.03 9.24
N VAL A 249 -44.53 -9.06 8.46
CA VAL A 249 -43.95 -7.84 7.88
C VAL A 249 -44.19 -7.82 6.38
N VAL A 250 -45.08 -6.95 5.93
CA VAL A 250 -45.25 -6.71 4.49
C VAL A 250 -44.08 -5.87 3.97
N ARG A 251 -43.36 -6.39 2.97
CA ARG A 251 -42.22 -5.73 2.34
C ARG A 251 -42.73 -4.83 1.21
N ASP A 252 -42.23 -3.60 1.19
CA ASP A 252 -42.48 -2.69 0.07
C ASP A 252 -41.68 -3.18 -1.15
N PHE A 253 -42.40 -3.66 -2.16
CA PHE A 253 -41.82 -4.26 -3.36
C PHE A 253 -42.82 -4.20 -4.51
N THR A 254 -42.37 -3.65 -5.63
CA THR A 254 -43.10 -3.66 -6.90
C THR A 254 -42.30 -4.47 -7.90
N TYR A 255 -42.91 -5.50 -8.48
CA TYR A 255 -42.23 -6.30 -9.49
C TYR A 255 -42.07 -5.50 -10.78
N ASN A 256 -40.83 -5.18 -11.14
CA ASN A 256 -40.47 -4.58 -12.42
C ASN A 256 -39.32 -5.39 -13.05
N GLU A 257 -39.63 -6.11 -14.13
CA GLU A 257 -38.68 -7.00 -14.82
C GLU A 257 -37.47 -6.23 -15.39
N GLU A 258 -37.69 -5.00 -15.88
CA GLU A 258 -36.64 -4.16 -16.44
C GLU A 258 -35.66 -3.69 -15.35
N GLU A 259 -36.17 -3.20 -14.21
CA GLU A 259 -35.36 -2.75 -13.09
C GLU A 259 -34.56 -3.91 -12.46
N LEU A 260 -35.18 -5.08 -12.30
CA LEU A 260 -34.53 -6.28 -11.77
C LEU A 260 -33.40 -6.77 -12.70
N SER A 261 -33.65 -6.77 -14.01
CA SER A 261 -32.65 -7.12 -15.03
C SER A 261 -31.51 -6.09 -15.06
N ALA A 262 -31.82 -4.81 -14.98
CA ALA A 262 -30.84 -3.73 -14.94
C ALA A 262 -29.91 -3.85 -13.71
N GLY A 263 -30.46 -4.13 -12.52
CA GLY A 263 -29.67 -4.32 -11.30
C GLY A 263 -28.71 -5.52 -11.37
N LYS A 264 -29.16 -6.66 -11.93
CA LYS A 264 -28.29 -7.84 -12.15
C LYS A 264 -27.17 -7.54 -13.15
N THR A 265 -27.50 -6.81 -14.21
CA THR A 265 -26.55 -6.39 -15.25
C THR A 265 -25.50 -5.46 -14.66
N GLU A 266 -25.91 -4.50 -13.83
CA GLU A 266 -25.02 -3.56 -13.16
C GLU A 266 -24.04 -4.28 -12.22
N LEU A 267 -24.53 -5.20 -11.38
CA LEU A 267 -23.67 -5.98 -10.49
C LEU A 267 -22.64 -6.81 -11.29
N SER A 268 -23.10 -7.50 -12.33
CA SER A 268 -22.23 -8.31 -13.20
C SER A 268 -21.18 -7.44 -13.90
N LYS A 269 -21.55 -6.22 -14.31
CA LYS A 269 -20.66 -5.23 -14.89
C LYS A 269 -19.59 -4.79 -13.89
N LEU A 270 -19.97 -4.41 -12.67
CA LEU A 270 -19.01 -4.00 -11.63
C LEU A 270 -18.03 -5.13 -11.26
N MET A 271 -18.52 -6.37 -11.15
CA MET A 271 -17.66 -7.54 -10.93
C MET A 271 -16.64 -7.72 -12.07
N SER A 272 -17.11 -7.65 -13.32
CA SER A 272 -16.25 -7.71 -14.51
C SER A 272 -15.22 -6.58 -14.49
N ASP A 273 -15.63 -5.35 -14.18
CA ASP A 273 -14.75 -4.19 -14.18
C ASP A 273 -13.70 -4.28 -13.06
N LYS A 274 -14.05 -4.79 -11.87
CA LYS A 274 -13.08 -5.06 -10.79
C LYS A 274 -12.02 -6.04 -11.28
N LYS A 275 -12.44 -7.15 -11.89
CA LYS A 275 -11.54 -8.18 -12.42
C LYS A 275 -10.65 -7.65 -13.54
N LYS A 276 -11.19 -6.82 -14.44
CA LYS A 276 -10.45 -6.19 -15.53
C LYS A 276 -9.40 -5.19 -15.03
N GLN A 277 -9.71 -4.42 -13.98
CA GLN A 277 -8.77 -3.43 -13.43
C GLN A 277 -7.69 -4.06 -12.54
N PHE A 278 -7.98 -5.18 -11.88
CA PHE A 278 -7.06 -5.83 -10.93
C PHE A 278 -5.69 -6.15 -11.55
N GLY A 279 -5.66 -6.89 -12.68
CA GLY A 279 -4.40 -7.32 -13.30
C GLY A 279 -3.48 -6.15 -13.71
N PRO A 280 -3.99 -5.17 -14.49
CA PRO A 280 -3.23 -3.97 -14.83
C PRO A 280 -2.77 -3.16 -13.61
N LEU A 281 -3.61 -3.05 -12.58
CA LEU A 281 -3.25 -2.34 -11.35
C LEU A 281 -2.09 -3.02 -10.62
N VAL A 282 -2.16 -4.33 -10.41
CA VAL A 282 -1.07 -5.11 -9.79
C VAL A 282 0.22 -4.96 -10.59
N ARG A 283 0.16 -5.08 -11.92
CA ARG A 283 1.34 -4.90 -12.78
C ARG A 283 1.94 -3.49 -12.64
N TRP A 284 1.09 -2.46 -12.63
CA TRP A 284 1.52 -1.08 -12.45
C TRP A 284 2.18 -0.87 -11.09
N LEU A 285 1.59 -1.41 -10.00
CA LEU A 285 2.14 -1.30 -8.66
C LEU A 285 3.51 -1.98 -8.54
N LYS A 286 3.69 -3.17 -9.12
CA LYS A 286 4.99 -3.88 -9.13
C LYS A 286 6.08 -3.08 -9.84
N VAL A 287 5.76 -2.52 -11.02
CA VAL A 287 6.70 -1.72 -11.80
C VAL A 287 7.08 -0.46 -11.02
N ASN A 288 6.12 0.27 -10.49
CA ASN A 288 6.39 1.54 -9.82
C ASN A 288 7.01 1.36 -8.43
N PHE A 289 6.73 0.26 -7.74
CA PHE A 289 7.49 -0.14 -6.55
C PHE A 289 8.97 -0.33 -6.89
N SER A 290 9.28 -1.09 -7.95
CA SER A 290 10.65 -1.31 -8.41
C SER A 290 11.33 0.02 -8.75
N GLU A 291 10.66 0.90 -9.50
CA GLU A 291 11.19 2.22 -9.85
C GLU A 291 11.44 3.10 -8.61
N CYS A 292 10.52 3.15 -7.66
CA CYS A 292 10.72 3.89 -6.42
C CYS A 292 11.89 3.34 -5.60
N PHE A 293 12.06 2.02 -5.50
CA PHE A 293 13.20 1.43 -4.80
C PHE A 293 14.53 1.75 -5.51
N ILE A 294 14.59 1.65 -6.84
CA ILE A 294 15.76 2.03 -7.64
C ILE A 294 16.10 3.50 -7.40
N CYS A 295 15.12 4.41 -7.50
CA CYS A 295 15.29 5.83 -7.23
C CYS A 295 15.80 6.07 -5.80
N TRP A 296 15.25 5.37 -4.81
CA TRP A 296 15.65 5.50 -3.41
C TRP A 296 17.13 5.14 -3.21
N ILE A 297 17.59 4.02 -3.77
CA ILE A 297 19.01 3.63 -3.67
C ILE A 297 19.92 4.62 -4.40
N HIS A 298 19.49 5.20 -5.52
CA HIS A 298 20.26 6.26 -6.20
C HIS A 298 20.32 7.55 -5.36
N VAL A 299 19.23 7.95 -4.70
CA VAL A 299 19.26 9.07 -3.74
C VAL A 299 20.23 8.78 -2.60
N LYS A 300 20.22 7.57 -2.02
CA LYS A 300 21.19 7.16 -0.99
C LYS A 300 22.63 7.21 -1.51
N ALA A 301 22.88 6.77 -2.75
CA ALA A 301 24.19 6.86 -3.38
C ALA A 301 24.64 8.32 -3.51
N ILE A 302 23.77 9.22 -3.99
CA ILE A 302 24.07 10.65 -4.12
C ILE A 302 24.31 11.28 -2.73
N ARG A 303 23.51 10.93 -1.70
CA ARG A 303 23.71 11.38 -0.32
C ARG A 303 25.10 11.02 0.20
N VAL A 304 25.47 9.74 0.07
CA VAL A 304 26.79 9.27 0.49
C VAL A 304 27.90 9.98 -0.29
N PHE A 305 27.73 10.16 -1.60
CA PHE A 305 28.70 10.87 -2.43
C PHE A 305 28.89 12.32 -1.97
N VAL A 306 27.80 13.08 -1.85
CA VAL A 306 27.83 14.49 -1.44
C VAL A 306 28.44 14.64 -0.05
N GLU A 307 28.02 13.83 0.92
CA GLU A 307 28.56 13.91 2.28
C GLU A 307 30.04 13.50 2.33
N SER A 308 30.46 12.53 1.52
CA SER A 308 31.87 12.14 1.43
C SER A 308 32.73 13.25 0.82
N VAL A 309 32.24 13.96 -0.20
CA VAL A 309 32.94 15.12 -0.77
C VAL A 309 33.01 16.27 0.24
N LEU A 310 31.92 16.55 0.95
CA LEU A 310 31.88 17.60 1.97
C LEU A 310 32.83 17.29 3.15
N ARG A 311 32.96 16.02 3.56
CA ARG A 311 33.82 15.63 4.68
C ARG A 311 35.28 15.41 4.29
N TYR A 312 35.55 14.80 3.13
CA TYR A 312 36.88 14.34 2.75
C TYR A 312 37.55 15.23 1.70
N GLY A 313 36.80 16.15 1.09
CA GLY A 313 37.31 17.09 0.11
C GLY A 313 37.55 16.49 -1.27
N LEU A 314 38.31 17.24 -2.08
CA LEU A 314 38.72 16.87 -3.43
C LEU A 314 40.24 16.60 -3.49
N PRO A 315 40.71 15.74 -4.40
CA PRO A 315 39.94 14.95 -5.37
C PRO A 315 39.09 13.86 -4.71
N VAL A 316 38.03 13.42 -5.40
CA VAL A 316 37.15 12.34 -4.94
C VAL A 316 37.97 11.07 -4.74
N ASN A 317 38.23 10.71 -3.49
CA ASN A 317 38.99 9.52 -3.12
C ASN A 317 38.41 8.93 -1.82
N PHE A 318 37.34 8.16 -1.96
CA PHE A 318 36.71 7.44 -0.86
C PHE A 318 36.16 6.10 -1.31
N GLN A 319 35.91 5.22 -0.35
CA GLN A 319 35.33 3.90 -0.57
C GLN A 319 33.99 3.81 0.14
N VAL A 320 32.93 3.52 -0.63
CA VAL A 320 31.60 3.24 -0.07
C VAL A 320 31.39 1.73 0.06
N VAL A 321 30.82 1.31 1.19
CA VAL A 321 30.55 -0.09 1.52
C VAL A 321 29.12 -0.22 1.99
N VAL A 322 28.37 -1.16 1.38
CA VAL A 322 27.14 -1.69 1.96
C VAL A 322 27.53 -2.75 2.97
N MET A 323 27.17 -2.55 4.22
CA MET A 323 27.42 -3.49 5.30
C MET A 323 26.11 -4.01 5.85
N GLN A 324 26.02 -5.32 6.05
CA GLN A 324 24.92 -5.97 6.74
C GLN A 324 25.39 -6.39 8.13
N PRO A 325 24.97 -5.70 9.21
CA PRO A 325 25.38 -6.05 10.57
C PRO A 325 24.85 -7.41 11.00
N VAL A 326 25.66 -8.15 11.76
CA VAL A 326 25.20 -9.37 12.44
C VAL A 326 24.36 -8.98 13.66
N LYS A 327 23.13 -9.52 13.72
CA LYS A 327 22.20 -9.30 14.85
C LYS A 327 22.88 -9.63 16.18
N GLY A 328 22.78 -8.72 17.16
CA GLY A 328 23.41 -8.87 18.47
C GLY A 328 24.88 -8.44 18.55
N ARG A 329 25.53 -8.14 17.42
CA ARG A 329 26.94 -7.67 17.36
C ARG A 329 27.08 -6.20 16.94
N VAL A 330 25.96 -5.49 16.78
CA VAL A 330 25.89 -4.09 16.34
C VAL A 330 26.75 -3.15 17.20
N LYS A 331 26.70 -3.28 18.53
CA LYS A 331 27.51 -2.44 19.43
C LYS A 331 29.01 -2.63 19.17
N ARG A 332 29.46 -3.88 19.08
CA ARG A 332 30.86 -4.23 18.80
C ARG A 332 31.30 -3.75 17.42
N LEU A 333 30.42 -3.84 16.41
CA LEU A 333 30.68 -3.31 15.07
C LEU A 333 30.94 -1.81 15.09
N LYS A 334 30.09 -1.04 15.79
CA LYS A 334 30.30 0.40 15.98
C LYS A 334 31.62 0.71 16.67
N GLU A 335 31.97 0.00 17.75
CA GLU A 335 33.26 0.18 18.45
C GLU A 335 34.47 -0.05 17.54
N VAL A 336 34.46 -1.13 16.72
CA VAL A 336 35.55 -1.44 15.79
C VAL A 336 35.68 -0.35 14.71
N LEU A 337 34.57 0.12 14.15
CA LEU A 337 34.56 1.18 13.15
C LEU A 337 35.03 2.52 13.72
N SER A 338 34.57 2.90 14.92
CA SER A 338 35.03 4.09 15.63
C SER A 338 36.53 4.02 15.87
N GLY A 339 37.06 2.88 16.33
CA GLY A 339 38.50 2.70 16.52
C GLY A 339 39.30 2.80 15.22
N LEU A 340 38.77 2.26 14.11
CA LEU A 340 39.44 2.28 12.81
C LEU A 340 39.57 3.70 12.24
N TYR A 341 38.58 4.55 12.50
CA TYR A 341 38.43 5.85 11.85
C TYR A 341 38.50 7.05 12.80
N ALA A 342 38.79 6.86 14.09
CA ALA A 342 38.92 7.96 15.08
C ALA A 342 39.88 9.08 14.64
N HIS A 343 40.89 8.78 13.84
CA HIS A 343 41.83 9.77 13.30
C HIS A 343 41.17 10.81 12.38
N LEU A 344 39.98 10.54 11.84
CA LEU A 344 39.22 11.49 11.03
C LEU A 344 38.64 12.63 11.88
N ASP A 345 38.35 12.38 13.16
CA ASP A 345 37.86 13.42 14.10
C ASP A 345 38.91 14.52 14.30
N SER A 346 40.20 14.17 14.41
CA SER A 346 41.27 15.16 14.51
C SER A 346 41.44 16.01 13.26
N THR A 347 40.97 15.55 12.09
CA THR A 347 41.08 16.30 10.83
C THR A 347 39.87 17.20 10.60
N ALA A 348 38.68 16.77 11.04
CA ALA A 348 37.46 17.58 11.01
C ALA A 348 37.48 18.73 12.03
N VAL A 349 38.19 18.57 13.15
CA VAL A 349 38.26 19.57 14.25
C VAL A 349 39.55 20.42 14.21
N ALA A 350 40.61 20.00 13.51
CA ALA A 350 41.85 20.79 13.38
C ALA A 350 41.71 22.04 12.48
N GLY A 351 40.58 22.19 11.77
CA GLY A 351 40.14 23.44 11.16
C GLY A 351 39.46 24.36 12.18
N ASN A 352 40.17 24.71 13.25
CA ASN A 352 39.89 25.77 14.23
C ASN A 352 38.44 26.29 14.32
N VAL A 353 37.52 25.45 14.81
CA VAL A 353 36.22 25.88 15.35
C VAL A 353 35.87 24.92 16.49
N GLU A 354 36.07 25.37 17.74
CA GLU A 354 35.29 24.87 18.87
C GLU A 354 33.84 24.82 18.45
N THR A 355 33.21 23.64 18.46
CA THR A 355 31.75 23.41 18.41
C THR A 355 30.90 24.68 18.28
N LEU A 356 30.93 25.32 17.12
CA LEU A 356 29.97 26.37 16.78
C LEU A 356 28.80 25.59 16.23
N ASP A 357 27.69 25.64 16.96
CA ASP A 357 26.37 25.50 16.38
C ASP A 357 26.28 26.52 15.23
N ILE A 358 26.65 26.11 14.02
CA ILE A 358 26.45 26.89 12.80
C ILE A 358 24.98 26.68 12.42
N PRO A 359 24.11 27.69 12.59
CA PRO A 359 22.70 27.53 12.26
C PRO A 359 22.57 27.29 10.75
N GLY A 360 22.06 26.11 10.36
CA GLY A 360 21.88 25.72 8.96
C GLY A 360 22.74 24.53 8.50
N LEU A 361 23.77 24.12 9.25
CA LEU A 361 24.41 22.83 9.09
C LEU A 361 23.75 21.89 10.10
N GLY A 362 22.77 21.10 9.67
CA GLY A 362 21.99 20.21 10.52
C GLY A 362 22.79 19.11 11.20
N PHE A 363 23.68 19.44 12.14
CA PHE A 363 24.14 18.56 13.21
C PHE A 363 22.97 18.33 14.18
N SER A 364 21.90 17.74 13.65
CA SER A 364 20.78 17.24 14.42
C SER A 364 21.30 16.28 15.49
N SER A 365 20.54 16.12 16.57
CA SER A 365 20.72 15.25 17.73
C SER A 365 20.83 13.74 17.44
N GLY A 366 21.37 13.35 16.28
CA GLY A 366 21.66 11.99 15.86
C GLY A 366 23.04 11.49 16.30
N GLU A 367 23.24 10.17 16.18
CA GLU A 367 24.55 9.54 16.42
C GLU A 367 25.60 10.09 15.43
N TYR A 368 26.59 10.81 15.95
CA TYR A 368 27.76 11.26 15.19
C TYR A 368 28.77 10.11 15.02
N TYR A 369 29.37 10.04 13.83
CA TYR A 369 30.45 9.10 13.50
C TYR A 369 31.58 9.83 12.76
N PRO A 370 32.86 9.43 12.99
CA PRO A 370 34.03 10.01 12.30
C PRO A 370 34.03 9.77 10.78
N TYR A 371 33.19 8.85 10.31
CA TYR A 371 32.97 8.49 8.91
C TYR A 371 31.53 8.81 8.50
N VAL A 372 31.29 8.94 7.20
CA VAL A 372 29.92 9.06 6.64
C VAL A 372 29.15 7.78 6.92
N TYR A 373 27.94 7.91 7.46
CA TYR A 373 27.12 6.79 7.88
C TYR A 373 25.64 7.03 7.55
N PHE A 374 25.03 6.08 6.86
CA PHE A 374 23.58 6.02 6.67
C PHE A 374 23.05 4.64 7.01
N LYS A 375 21.97 4.61 7.79
CA LYS A 375 21.20 3.39 8.06
C LYS A 375 20.08 3.24 7.03
N LEU A 376 19.86 2.01 6.55
CA LEU A 376 18.80 1.63 5.63
C LEU A 376 18.03 0.45 6.20
N ASN A 377 16.70 0.51 6.11
CA ASN A 377 15.83 -0.63 6.29
C ASN A 377 15.11 -0.94 4.98
N ILE A 378 15.57 -1.99 4.29
CA ILE A 378 15.04 -2.36 2.97
C ILE A 378 13.74 -3.17 3.07
N ASP A 379 13.23 -3.47 4.26
CA ASP A 379 11.90 -4.07 4.39
C ASP A 379 10.85 -2.99 4.10
N PRO A 380 10.13 -3.07 2.97
CA PRO A 380 9.18 -2.03 2.59
C PRO A 380 7.91 -2.06 3.47
N LEU A 381 7.68 -3.14 4.22
CA LEU A 381 6.51 -3.33 5.08
C LEU A 381 6.79 -3.02 6.55
N SER A 382 8.03 -2.71 6.91
CA SER A 382 8.36 -2.35 8.29
C SER A 382 7.68 -1.03 8.67
N GLU A 383 6.99 -1.00 9.82
CA GLU A 383 6.49 0.24 10.40
C GLU A 383 7.66 1.15 10.75
N HIS A 384 7.67 2.38 10.21
CA HIS A 384 8.61 3.41 10.62
C HIS A 384 8.22 3.84 12.03
N LYS A 385 8.93 3.35 13.05
CA LYS A 385 8.97 4.06 14.34
C LYS A 385 9.79 5.32 14.11
N ILE A 386 9.09 6.43 13.92
CA ILE A 386 9.65 7.79 13.97
C ILE A 386 10.33 7.98 15.32
#